data_AF-A0A815INX6-F1
#
_entry.id   AF-A0A815INX6-F1
#
_cell.length_a   1.000
_cell.length_b   1.000
_cell.length_c   1.000
_cell.angle_alpha   90.00
_cell.angle_beta   90.00
_cell.angle_gamma   90.00
#
_symmetry.space_group_name_H-M   'P 1'
#
loop_
_entity.id
_entity.type
_entity.pdbx_description
1 polymer ?
#
loop_
_entity_poly.entity_id
_entity_poly.type
_entity_poly.pdbx_seq_one_letter_code
_entity_poly.pdbx_strand_id
1 'polypeptide(L)'
;MAGRLLFAIFFLSFILTILSLQCYEGYGRDCIIDNHENCGEGAKCVCAKFRYNCSFMDLGCNEDERSRDAFIWGFIATSQEDCNNMMQPSYGFFNVTCCSTTKCNRPTADQCPMSLP
;
A
#
# COMPACT_ATOMS: atom_id res chain seq x y z
N MET A 1 -9.11 -1.91 -49.79
CA MET A 1 -8.81 -2.86 -48.70
C MET A 1 -7.95 -2.19 -47.62
N ALA A 2 -8.43 -1.09 -47.02
CA ALA A 2 -7.66 -0.29 -46.05
C ALA A 2 -8.27 -0.26 -44.63
N GLY A 3 -9.34 -1.03 -44.40
CA GLY A 3 -10.12 -0.99 -43.15
C GLY A 3 -9.70 -2.02 -42.07
N ARG A 4 -8.75 -2.91 -42.35
CA ARG A 4 -8.34 -3.97 -41.41
C ARG A 4 -7.13 -3.62 -40.54
N LEU A 5 -6.34 -2.62 -40.90
CA LEU A 5 -5.13 -2.25 -40.15
C LEU A 5 -5.43 -1.37 -38.92
N LEU A 6 -6.47 -0.54 -38.98
CA LEU A 6 -6.83 0.39 -37.90
C LEU A 6 -7.49 -0.31 -36.70
N PHE A 7 -8.19 -1.42 -36.92
CA PHE A 7 -8.82 -2.18 -35.83
C PHE A 7 -7.81 -2.88 -34.91
N ALA A 8 -6.63 -3.24 -35.42
CA ALA A 8 -5.58 -3.86 -34.60
C ALA A 8 -4.91 -2.86 -33.65
N ILE A 9 -4.76 -1.60 -34.06
CA ILE A 9 -4.10 -0.57 -33.25
C ILE A 9 -5.00 -0.16 -32.07
N PHE A 10 -6.31 0.01 -32.29
CA PHE A 10 -7.25 0.34 -31.22
C PHE A 10 -7.42 -0.78 -30.19
N PHE A 11 -7.32 -2.06 -30.60
CA PHE A 11 -7.35 -3.19 -29.65
C PHE A 11 -6.05 -3.33 -28.85
N LEU A 12 -4.89 -3.01 -29.45
CA LEU A 12 -3.61 -3.02 -28.73
C LEU A 12 -3.46 -1.86 -27.73
N SER A 13 -4.07 -0.70 -27.99
CA SER A 13 -4.15 0.40 -27.01
C SER A 13 -5.08 0.10 -25.83
N PHE A 14 -6.04 -0.82 -25.99
CA PHE A 14 -7.00 -1.21 -24.95
C PHE A 14 -6.51 -2.36 -24.06
N ILE A 15 -5.49 -3.12 -24.50
CA ILE A 15 -4.90 -4.25 -23.75
C ILE A 15 -3.78 -3.78 -22.80
N LEU A 16 -3.32 -2.53 -22.91
CA LEU A 16 -2.36 -1.91 -21.99
C LEU A 16 -3.04 -1.08 -20.89
N THR A 17 -4.17 -1.52 -20.35
CA THR A 17 -4.43 -1.23 -18.93
C THR A 17 -3.43 -2.06 -18.13
N ILE A 18 -2.24 -1.50 -17.92
CA ILE A 18 -1.31 -1.94 -16.89
C ILE A 18 -2.16 -2.06 -15.63
N LEU A 19 -2.39 -3.29 -15.13
CA LEU A 19 -3.14 -3.52 -13.90
C LEU A 19 -2.32 -2.93 -12.77
N SER A 20 -2.52 -1.63 -12.50
CA SER A 20 -1.94 -0.96 -11.35
C SER A 20 -2.52 -1.58 -10.08
N LEU A 21 -1.64 -1.91 -9.14
CA LEU A 21 -2.03 -2.46 -7.86
C LEU A 21 -2.54 -1.29 -7.01
N GLN A 22 -3.82 -1.30 -6.64
CA GLN A 22 -4.31 -0.26 -5.72
C GLN A 22 -4.07 -0.72 -4.29
N CYS A 23 -3.43 0.10 -3.47
CA CYS A 23 -3.18 -0.17 -2.06
C CYS A 23 -3.79 0.92 -1.19
N TYR A 24 -4.12 0.59 0.05
CA TYR A 24 -4.29 1.63 1.06
C TYR A 24 -2.93 2.19 1.43
N GLU A 25 -2.81 3.51 1.46
CA GLU A 25 -1.60 4.28 1.75
C GLU A 25 -1.88 5.22 2.90
N GLY A 26 -1.01 5.23 3.92
CA GLY A 26 -1.09 6.16 5.03
C GLY A 26 -0.74 5.56 6.39
N TYR A 27 -0.81 6.41 7.40
CA TYR A 27 -0.34 6.16 8.76
C TYR A 27 -1.38 6.66 9.76
N GLY A 28 -1.62 5.86 10.81
CA GLY A 28 -2.61 6.21 11.83
C GLY A 28 -4.02 6.23 11.25
N ARG A 29 -4.72 7.37 11.38
CA ARG A 29 -6.11 7.54 10.95
C ARG A 29 -6.26 8.06 9.52
N ASP A 30 -5.16 8.48 8.90
CA ASP A 30 -5.16 9.06 7.57
C ASP A 30 -4.78 7.97 6.56
N CYS A 31 -5.74 7.57 5.75
CA CYS A 31 -5.50 6.57 4.71
C CYS A 31 -6.27 6.92 3.44
N ILE A 32 -5.54 6.85 2.34
CA ILE A 32 -6.06 7.02 0.99
C ILE A 32 -5.91 5.71 0.22
N ILE A 33 -6.51 5.65 -0.96
CA ILE A 33 -6.27 4.55 -1.91
C ILE A 33 -5.45 5.14 -3.03
N ASP A 34 -4.29 4.56 -3.31
CA ASP A 34 -3.43 4.98 -4.43
C ASP A 34 -3.10 3.80 -5.35
N ASN A 35 -2.77 4.11 -6.60
CA ASN A 35 -2.45 3.16 -7.65
C ASN A 35 -0.93 3.06 -7.84
N HIS A 36 -0.39 1.86 -7.74
CA HIS A 36 1.04 1.62 -7.88
C HIS A 36 1.33 0.71 -9.07
N GLU A 37 2.14 1.21 -9.98
CA GLU A 37 2.66 0.44 -11.12
C GLU A 37 4.02 -0.18 -10.80
N ASN A 38 4.85 0.51 -10.01
CA ASN A 38 6.18 0.07 -9.60
C ASN A 38 6.47 0.51 -8.15
N CYS A 39 7.18 -0.33 -7.40
CA CYS A 39 7.54 -0.07 -5.99
C CYS A 39 9.06 -0.14 -5.78
N GLY A 40 9.83 0.30 -6.78
CA GLY A 40 11.30 0.24 -6.85
C GLY A 40 11.80 -0.02 -8.28
N GLU A 41 13.10 -0.27 -8.46
CA GLU A 41 13.72 -0.57 -9.76
C GLU A 41 13.21 -1.90 -10.35
N GLY A 42 12.04 -1.87 -11.01
CA GLY A 42 11.42 -3.04 -11.64
C GLY A 42 10.84 -4.07 -10.66
N ALA A 43 10.76 -3.74 -9.37
CA ALA A 43 10.22 -4.62 -8.36
C ALA A 43 8.68 -4.68 -8.42
N LYS A 44 8.14 -5.90 -8.32
CA LYS A 44 6.70 -6.13 -8.19
C LYS A 44 6.19 -5.52 -6.88
N CYS A 45 5.17 -4.67 -6.99
CA CYS A 45 4.47 -4.10 -5.84
C CYS A 45 3.67 -5.15 -5.06
N VAL A 46 3.66 -4.97 -3.75
CA VAL A 46 2.73 -5.59 -2.81
C VAL A 46 2.16 -4.52 -1.88
N CYS A 47 0.95 -4.72 -1.40
CA CYS A 47 0.40 -3.90 -0.34
C CYS A 47 0.79 -4.50 1.03
N ALA A 48 1.30 -3.65 1.90
CA ALA A 48 1.67 -3.98 3.27
C ALA A 48 0.69 -3.35 4.27
N LYS A 49 0.44 -4.07 5.36
CA LYS A 49 -0.26 -3.60 6.56
C LYS A 49 0.57 -3.98 7.77
N PHE A 50 0.81 -3.06 8.69
CA PHE A 50 1.66 -3.31 9.85
C PHE A 50 1.30 -2.37 11.01
N ARG A 51 1.77 -2.68 12.21
CA ARG A 51 1.75 -1.81 13.38
C ARG A 51 3.16 -1.39 13.75
N TYR A 52 3.30 -0.18 14.27
CA TYR A 52 4.53 0.31 14.86
C TYR A 52 4.21 1.14 16.09
N ASN A 53 5.23 1.38 16.91
CA ASN A 53 5.13 2.21 18.09
C ASN A 53 5.59 3.64 17.76
N CYS A 54 4.79 4.64 18.14
CA CYS A 54 5.04 6.05 17.86
C CYS A 54 6.37 6.59 18.42
N SER A 55 6.96 5.92 19.40
CA SER A 55 8.23 6.32 20.00
C SER A 55 9.45 5.80 19.25
N PHE A 56 9.26 4.82 18.36
CA PHE A 56 10.29 4.32 17.45
C PHE A 56 10.17 4.96 16.06
N MET A 57 8.94 5.20 15.59
CA MET A 57 8.67 5.80 14.30
C MET A 57 7.58 6.87 14.44
N ASP A 58 7.95 8.13 14.27
CA ASP A 58 7.04 9.28 14.39
C ASP A 58 6.35 9.61 13.05
N LEU A 59 5.80 8.59 12.40
CA LEU A 59 5.01 8.75 11.17
C LEU A 59 3.54 8.78 11.54
N GLY A 60 2.79 9.81 11.17
CA GLY A 60 1.33 9.86 11.40
C GLY A 60 0.86 9.81 12.87
N CYS A 61 1.76 10.02 13.84
CA CYS A 61 1.42 10.10 15.27
C CYS A 61 1.13 11.54 15.68
N ASN A 62 0.10 11.75 16.52
CA ASN A 62 -0.08 13.02 17.22
C ASN A 62 0.68 13.06 18.58
N GLU A 63 0.71 14.22 19.23
CA GLU A 63 1.42 14.41 20.51
C GLU A 63 0.92 13.49 21.64
N ASP A 64 -0.39 13.24 21.71
CA ASP A 64 -0.98 12.34 22.70
C ASP A 64 -0.63 10.87 22.44
N GLU A 65 -0.45 10.48 21.18
CA GLU A 65 -0.03 9.13 20.78
C GLU A 65 1.47 8.92 21.03
N ARG A 66 2.30 9.92 20.73
CA ARG A 66 3.74 9.91 21.06
C ARG A 66 3.98 9.80 22.57
N SER A 67 3.30 10.65 23.36
CA SER A 67 3.51 10.71 24.82
C SER A 67 3.09 9.44 25.57
N ARG A 68 2.28 8.57 24.93
CA ARG A 68 1.79 7.31 25.50
C ARG A 68 2.38 6.07 24.83
N ASP A 69 3.43 6.22 24.03
CA ASP A 69 4.05 5.14 23.26
C ASP A 69 3.01 4.30 22.48
N ALA A 70 2.03 4.98 21.88
CA ALA A 70 0.90 4.32 21.26
C ALA A 70 1.32 3.47 20.05
N PHE A 71 0.64 2.35 19.85
CA PHE A 71 0.81 1.51 18.66
C PHE A 71 -0.24 1.83 17.63
N ILE A 72 0.19 2.36 16.48
CA ILE A 72 -0.69 2.73 15.37
C ILE A 72 -0.45 1.84 14.15
N TRP A 73 -1.39 1.88 13.20
CA TRP A 73 -1.30 1.10 11.96
C TRP A 73 -0.69 1.92 10.83
N GLY A 74 0.08 1.25 9.97
CA GLY A 74 0.58 1.77 8.71
C GLY A 74 0.13 0.89 7.54
N PHE A 75 -0.09 1.54 6.41
CA PHE A 75 -0.55 0.94 5.16
C PHE A 75 0.29 1.53 4.04
N ILE A 76 1.00 0.70 3.28
CA ILE A 76 1.84 1.16 2.16
C ILE A 76 1.82 0.17 1.01
N ALA A 77 2.12 0.63 -0.20
CA ALA A 77 2.64 -0.19 -1.28
C ALA A 77 4.18 -0.23 -1.18
N THR A 78 4.75 -1.42 -1.31
CA THR A 78 6.19 -1.61 -1.19
C THR A 78 6.65 -2.79 -2.05
N SER A 79 7.97 -3.01 -2.15
CA SER A 79 8.51 -4.18 -2.82
C SER A 79 8.27 -5.44 -1.98
N GLN A 80 8.20 -6.62 -2.62
CA GLN A 80 8.11 -7.88 -1.88
C GLN A 80 9.29 -8.08 -0.92
N GLU A 81 10.48 -7.61 -1.29
CA GLU A 81 11.69 -7.69 -0.47
C GLU A 81 11.56 -6.82 0.78
N ASP A 82 11.20 -5.55 0.63
CA ASP A 82 10.99 -4.65 1.75
C ASP A 82 9.90 -5.16 2.68
N CYS A 83 8.82 -5.70 2.13
CA CYS A 83 7.75 -6.29 2.92
C CYS A 83 8.24 -7.50 3.74
N ASN A 84 9.11 -8.33 3.17
CA ASN A 84 9.76 -9.44 3.90
C ASN A 84 10.72 -8.93 4.98
N ASN A 85 11.46 -7.84 4.71
CA ASN A 85 12.34 -7.21 5.67
C ASN A 85 11.55 -6.65 6.86
N MET A 86 10.38 -6.05 6.61
CA MET A 86 9.49 -5.56 7.67
C MET A 86 9.01 -6.68 8.60
N MET A 87 8.88 -7.92 8.12
CA MET A 87 8.52 -9.07 8.97
C MET A 87 9.63 -9.45 9.96
N GLN A 88 10.86 -8.95 9.79
CA GLN A 88 11.96 -9.23 10.69
C GLN A 88 11.79 -8.41 11.99
N PRO A 89 11.90 -9.03 13.18
CA PRO A 89 11.70 -8.33 14.47
C PRO A 89 12.60 -7.11 14.68
N SER A 90 13.79 -7.09 14.05
CA SER A 90 14.75 -5.99 14.15
C SER A 90 14.25 -4.65 13.59
N TYR A 91 13.19 -4.65 12.78
CA TYR A 91 12.65 -3.44 12.16
C TYR A 91 11.57 -2.74 13.00
N GLY A 92 11.17 -3.32 14.14
CA GLY A 92 10.19 -2.67 15.03
C GLY A 92 8.75 -2.64 14.49
N PHE A 93 8.46 -3.43 13.46
CA PHE A 93 7.11 -3.62 12.94
C PHE A 93 6.45 -4.87 13.53
N PHE A 94 5.14 -4.77 13.76
CA PHE A 94 4.32 -5.82 14.35
C PHE A 94 3.12 -6.12 13.45
N ASN A 95 2.57 -7.34 13.52
CA ASN A 95 1.40 -7.75 12.73
C ASN A 95 1.53 -7.44 11.23
N VAL A 96 2.72 -7.62 10.68
CA VAL A 96 3.02 -7.32 9.27
C VAL A 96 2.30 -8.33 8.38
N THR A 97 1.55 -7.83 7.40
CA THR A 97 0.87 -8.60 6.37
C THR A 97 1.22 -8.02 5.02
N CYS A 98 1.61 -8.88 4.08
CA CYS A 98 1.98 -8.52 2.71
C CYS A 98 1.07 -9.27 1.74
N CYS A 99 0.53 -8.58 0.73
CA CYS A 99 -0.40 -9.18 -0.22
C CYS A 99 -0.31 -8.50 -1.59
N SER A 100 -0.61 -9.24 -2.66
CA SER A 100 -0.37 -8.80 -4.05
C SER A 100 -1.64 -8.56 -4.86
N THR A 101 -2.79 -8.47 -4.19
CA THR A 101 -4.08 -8.17 -4.83
C THR A 101 -4.55 -6.77 -4.44
N THR A 102 -5.27 -6.10 -5.33
CA THR A 102 -5.80 -4.76 -5.08
C THR A 102 -6.57 -4.67 -3.76
N LYS A 103 -6.29 -3.63 -2.97
CA LYS A 103 -6.91 -3.26 -1.69
C LYS A 103 -6.85 -4.34 -0.62
N CYS A 104 -5.90 -5.27 -0.72
CA CYS A 104 -5.80 -6.39 0.21
C CYS A 104 -5.32 -5.99 1.61
N ASN A 105 -4.59 -4.87 1.73
CA ASN A 105 -4.16 -4.30 3.01
C ASN A 105 -5.26 -3.45 3.68
N ARG A 106 -6.54 -3.77 3.45
CA ARG A 106 -7.69 -2.97 3.89
C ARG A 106 -7.65 -2.67 5.41
N PRO A 107 -7.82 -1.40 5.82
CA PRO A 107 -8.00 -1.05 7.22
C PRO A 107 -9.38 -1.49 7.74
N THR A 108 -9.49 -1.72 9.04
CA THR A 108 -10.79 -1.77 9.71
C THR A 108 -11.30 -0.34 9.99
N ALA A 109 -12.58 -0.20 10.35
CA ALA A 109 -13.22 1.11 10.55
C ALA A 109 -12.54 1.98 11.62
N ASP A 110 -12.02 1.35 12.68
CA ASP A 110 -11.26 1.99 13.76
C ASP A 110 -9.84 2.38 13.33
N GLN A 111 -9.28 1.69 12.34
CA GLN A 111 -7.94 1.96 11.83
C GLN A 111 -7.93 3.08 10.79
N CYS A 112 -9.04 3.23 10.05
CA CYS A 112 -9.16 4.29 9.07
C CYS A 112 -10.59 4.85 8.99
N PRO A 113 -10.95 5.78 9.88
CA PRO A 113 -12.31 6.29 9.95
C PRO A 113 -12.74 7.11 8.72
N MET A 114 -11.78 7.63 7.93
CA MET A 114 -12.08 8.47 6.75
C MET A 114 -12.05 7.74 5.41
N SER A 115 -11.65 6.46 5.35
CA SER A 115 -11.51 5.72 4.06
C SER A 115 -12.62 4.71 3.77
N LEU A 116 -13.70 4.72 4.56
CA LEU A 116 -14.88 3.92 4.25
C LEU A 116 -15.73 4.67 3.21
N PRO A 117 -16.07 4.05 2.06
CA PRO A 117 -17.19 4.51 1.24
C PRO A 117 -18.52 4.42 2.01
#